data_AF-A0A420VDY0-F1
#
_entry.id   AF-A0A420VDY0-F1
#
_cell.length_a   1.000
_cell.length_b   1.000
_cell.length_c   1.000
_cell.angle_alpha   90.00
_cell.angle_beta   90.00
_cell.angle_gamma   90.00
#
_symmetry.space_group_name_H-M   'P 1'
#
loop_
_entity.id
_entity.type
_entity.pdbx_description
1 polymer ?
#
loop_
_entity_poly.entity_id
_entity_poly.type
_entity_poly.pdbx_seq_one_letter_code
_entity_poly.pdbx_strand_id
1 'polypeptide(L)'
;MVENVWTFIGIQRIEKTKFDKELSVIVNEAMKSIFSVTGLSPSGFSSFREMVEFGRQMNNEDSYFWDWMKEHGIGYLERIGKVSLPDEEDTMAFLAYRKLILESDMESNDVSNLFISVSELLKTVDEFVNSKEESLWEHSSLR
;
A
#
# COMPACT_ATOMS: atom_id res chain seq x y z
N MET A 1 4.01 -9.49 -16.70
CA MET A 1 3.02 -9.13 -15.66
C MET A 1 3.69 -9.30 -14.31
N VAL A 2 3.75 -8.25 -13.50
CA VAL A 2 4.03 -8.43 -12.07
C VAL A 2 2.71 -8.87 -11.43
N GLU A 3 2.58 -10.16 -11.16
CA GLU A 3 1.36 -10.72 -10.55
C GLU A 3 1.24 -10.32 -9.07
N ASN A 4 2.35 -9.95 -8.43
CA ASN A 4 2.42 -9.59 -7.02
C ASN A 4 3.32 -8.36 -6.79
N VAL A 5 2.74 -7.26 -6.36
CA VAL A 5 3.44 -6.00 -6.08
C VAL A 5 4.47 -6.13 -4.96
N TRP A 6 4.24 -7.00 -3.99
CA TRP A 6 5.18 -7.24 -2.90
C TRP A 6 6.54 -7.70 -3.44
N THR A 7 6.54 -8.60 -4.42
CA THR A 7 7.78 -9.07 -5.06
C THR A 7 8.50 -7.94 -5.78
N PHE A 8 7.78 -7.05 -6.47
CA PHE A 8 8.38 -5.91 -7.18
C PHE A 8 8.96 -4.86 -6.24
N ILE A 9 8.32 -4.66 -5.08
CA ILE A 9 8.84 -3.82 -3.99
C ILE A 9 10.08 -4.48 -3.34
N GLY A 10 10.25 -5.81 -3.48
CA GLY A 10 11.33 -6.57 -2.86
C GLY A 10 10.97 -7.10 -1.47
N ILE A 11 9.67 -7.28 -1.20
CA ILE A 11 9.15 -7.79 0.07
C ILE A 11 8.64 -9.21 -0.12
N GLN A 12 9.20 -10.14 0.65
CA GLN A 12 8.69 -11.50 0.75
C GLN A 12 7.59 -11.56 1.82
N ARG A 13 6.36 -11.19 1.43
CA ARG A 13 5.20 -11.26 2.31
C ARG A 13 4.75 -12.71 2.49
N ILE A 14 4.53 -13.12 3.74
CA ILE A 14 3.93 -14.43 4.07
C ILE A 14 2.47 -14.18 4.47
N GLU A 15 1.54 -14.61 3.64
CA GLU A 15 0.10 -14.47 3.91
C GLU A 15 -0.39 -15.65 4.77
N LYS A 16 -0.45 -15.44 6.08
CA LYS A 16 -0.82 -16.50 7.04
C LYS A 16 -2.32 -16.54 7.28
N THR A 17 -2.97 -15.38 7.24
CA THR A 17 -4.40 -15.23 7.56
C THR A 17 -5.20 -14.79 6.34
N LYS A 18 -6.54 -14.89 6.42
CA LYS A 18 -7.45 -14.33 5.39
C LYS A 18 -7.31 -12.80 5.28
N PHE A 19 -6.95 -12.12 6.37
CA PHE A 19 -6.73 -10.67 6.39
C PHE A 19 -5.43 -10.30 5.69
N ASP A 20 -4.38 -11.11 5.83
CA ASP A 20 -3.14 -10.89 5.08
C ASP A 20 -3.37 -10.96 3.58
N LYS A 21 -4.21 -11.92 3.14
CA LYS A 21 -4.62 -12.07 1.75
C LYS A 21 -5.45 -10.90 1.27
N GLU A 22 -6.44 -10.46 2.04
CA GLU A 22 -7.29 -9.32 1.68
C GLU A 22 -6.46 -8.03 1.58
N LEU A 23 -5.56 -7.79 2.54
CA LEU A 23 -4.64 -6.66 2.48
C LEU A 23 -3.75 -6.73 1.22
N SER A 24 -3.21 -7.91 0.88
CA SER A 24 -2.46 -8.08 -0.36
C SER A 24 -3.31 -7.76 -1.59
N VAL A 25 -4.58 -8.16 -1.63
CA VAL A 25 -5.48 -7.82 -2.73
C VAL A 25 -5.62 -6.31 -2.87
N ILE A 26 -5.94 -5.62 -1.76
CA ILE A 26 -6.14 -4.17 -1.74
C ILE A 26 -4.88 -3.41 -2.20
N VAL A 27 -3.70 -3.78 -1.70
CA VAL A 27 -2.44 -3.13 -2.10
C VAL A 27 -2.11 -3.43 -3.57
N ASN A 28 -2.35 -4.66 -4.04
CA ASN A 28 -2.15 -4.98 -5.46
C ASN A 28 -3.09 -4.18 -6.36
N GLU A 29 -4.36 -4.02 -5.99
CA GLU A 29 -5.34 -3.22 -6.72
C GLU A 29 -4.92 -1.75 -6.76
N ALA A 30 -4.59 -1.17 -5.61
CA ALA A 30 -4.10 0.21 -5.50
C ALA A 30 -2.90 0.46 -6.45
N MET A 31 -1.89 -0.40 -6.37
CA MET A 31 -0.67 -0.23 -7.17
C MET A 31 -0.91 -0.46 -8.67
N LYS A 32 -1.76 -1.42 -9.04
CA LYS A 32 -2.17 -1.60 -10.44
C LYS A 32 -2.87 -0.37 -11.00
N SER A 33 -3.71 0.28 -10.19
CA SER A 33 -4.37 1.53 -10.58
C SER A 33 -3.36 2.65 -10.81
N ILE A 34 -2.38 2.80 -9.92
CA ILE A 34 -1.25 3.75 -10.12
C ILE A 34 -0.52 3.46 -11.45
N PHE A 35 -0.16 2.21 -11.70
CA PHE A 35 0.54 1.82 -12.94
C PHE A 35 -0.31 2.09 -14.19
N SER A 36 -1.62 1.87 -14.09
CA SER A 36 -2.56 2.13 -15.18
C SER A 36 -2.66 3.61 -15.50
N VAL A 37 -2.87 4.48 -14.51
CA VAL A 37 -3.08 5.92 -14.75
C VAL A 37 -1.79 6.64 -15.14
N THR A 38 -0.64 6.19 -14.63
CA THR A 38 0.67 6.80 -14.94
C THR A 38 1.31 6.22 -16.20
N GLY A 39 0.80 5.09 -16.70
CA GLY A 39 1.41 4.35 -17.81
C GLY A 39 2.74 3.67 -17.45
N LEU A 40 3.15 3.67 -16.18
CA LEU A 40 4.40 3.04 -15.74
C LEU A 40 4.20 1.54 -15.53
N SER A 41 4.82 0.73 -16.39
CA SER A 41 4.78 -0.72 -16.25
C SER A 41 5.94 -1.23 -15.38
N PRO A 42 5.68 -2.06 -14.34
CA PRO A 42 6.72 -2.68 -13.52
C PRO A 42 7.79 -3.44 -14.29
N SER A 43 7.46 -4.03 -15.44
CA SER A 43 8.43 -4.77 -16.27
C SER A 43 9.50 -3.88 -16.91
N GLY A 44 9.29 -2.56 -16.93
CA GLY A 44 10.26 -1.59 -17.45
C GLY A 44 11.34 -1.20 -16.44
N PHE A 45 11.26 -1.69 -15.20
CA PHE A 45 12.14 -1.28 -14.10
C PHE A 45 12.76 -2.48 -13.40
N SER A 46 14.00 -2.34 -12.96
CA SER A 46 14.72 -3.34 -12.16
C SER A 46 14.22 -3.41 -10.72
N SER A 47 13.61 -2.33 -10.22
CA SER A 47 13.07 -2.27 -8.86
C SER A 47 11.96 -1.23 -8.73
N PHE A 48 11.15 -1.36 -7.69
CA PHE A 48 10.14 -0.35 -7.36
C PHE A 48 10.76 1.03 -7.05
N ARG A 49 11.92 1.06 -6.36
CA ARG A 49 12.62 2.30 -6.04
C ARG A 49 13.09 3.05 -7.30
N GLU A 50 13.53 2.32 -8.32
CA GLU A 50 13.88 2.89 -9.61
C GLU A 50 12.64 3.48 -10.31
N MET A 51 11.51 2.78 -10.30
CA MET A 51 10.25 3.32 -10.84
C MET A 51 9.83 4.61 -10.13
N VAL A 52 9.91 4.66 -8.80
CA VAL A 52 9.59 5.88 -8.04
C VAL A 52 10.51 7.03 -8.46
N GLU A 53 11.82 6.79 -8.56
CA GLU A 53 12.75 7.84 -8.98
C GLU A 53 12.50 8.29 -10.43
N PHE A 54 12.12 7.38 -11.32
CA PHE A 54 11.71 7.73 -12.68
C PHE A 54 10.45 8.61 -12.69
N GLY A 55 9.41 8.25 -11.93
CA GLY A 55 8.19 9.04 -11.81
C GLY A 55 8.43 10.48 -11.34
N ARG A 56 9.36 10.67 -10.40
CA ARG A 56 9.80 12.01 -9.95
C ARG A 56 10.43 12.84 -11.07
N GLN A 57 11.15 12.19 -11.99
CA GLN A 57 11.86 12.87 -13.08
C GLN A 57 10.96 13.21 -14.27
N MET A 58 9.74 12.67 -14.35
CA MET A 58 8.79 12.96 -15.43
C MET A 58 8.28 14.41 -15.44
N ASN A 59 8.53 15.16 -14.36
CA ASN A 59 8.28 16.60 -14.22
C ASN A 59 6.87 17.02 -14.67
N ASN A 60 5.87 16.23 -14.26
CA ASN A 60 4.46 16.39 -14.57
C ASN A 60 3.64 16.72 -13.30
N GLU A 61 2.33 16.86 -13.47
CA GLU A 61 1.38 17.13 -12.38
C GLU A 61 1.39 16.05 -11.29
N ASP A 62 1.90 14.85 -11.59
CA ASP A 62 1.97 13.70 -10.68
C ASP A 62 3.23 13.66 -9.82
N SER A 63 4.20 14.57 -10.05
CA SER A 63 5.51 14.57 -9.39
C SER A 63 5.41 14.59 -7.86
N TYR A 64 4.40 15.27 -7.30
CA TYR A 64 4.16 15.32 -5.85
C TYR A 64 3.85 13.95 -5.25
N PHE A 65 3.12 13.10 -5.99
CA PHE A 65 2.80 11.75 -5.52
C PHE A 65 4.07 10.90 -5.49
N TRP A 66 4.93 11.02 -6.49
CA TRP A 66 6.19 10.28 -6.53
C TRP A 66 7.21 10.77 -5.50
N ASP A 67 7.23 12.07 -5.19
CA ASP A 67 7.97 12.62 -4.05
C ASP A 67 7.47 12.01 -2.74
N TRP A 68 6.15 12.02 -2.52
CA TRP A 68 5.54 11.40 -1.34
C TRP A 68 5.83 9.89 -1.23
N MET A 69 5.77 9.16 -2.34
CA MET A 69 6.09 7.73 -2.39
C MET A 69 7.55 7.47 -1.98
N LYS A 70 8.47 8.34 -2.39
CA LYS A 70 9.88 8.25 -2.02
C LYS A 70 10.10 8.55 -0.53
N GLU A 71 9.48 9.61 -0.03
CA GLU A 71 9.67 10.08 1.35
C GLU A 71 8.96 9.18 2.37
N HIS A 72 7.79 8.64 2.02
CA HIS A 72 6.91 7.95 2.96
C HIS A 72 6.42 6.59 2.44
N GLY A 73 5.88 6.56 1.22
CA GLY A 73 5.13 5.41 0.70
C GLY A 73 5.91 4.09 0.69
N ILE A 74 7.18 4.12 0.28
CA ILE A 74 8.06 2.93 0.32
C ILE A 74 8.22 2.41 1.75
N GLY A 75 8.41 3.31 2.72
CA GLY A 75 8.55 2.94 4.13
C GLY A 75 7.27 2.31 4.70
N TYR A 76 6.11 2.83 4.33
CA TYR A 76 4.82 2.23 4.67
C TYR A 76 4.69 0.82 4.09
N LEU A 77 4.93 0.66 2.78
CA LEU A 77 4.87 -0.65 2.13
C LEU A 77 5.81 -1.68 2.78
N GLU A 78 7.03 -1.28 3.13
CA GLU A 78 8.00 -2.14 3.81
C GLU A 78 7.55 -2.61 5.18
N ARG A 79 6.87 -1.77 5.97
CA ARG A 79 6.34 -2.15 7.28
C ARG A 79 5.09 -3.01 7.15
N ILE A 80 4.11 -2.53 6.39
CA ILE A 80 2.86 -3.26 6.11
C ILE A 80 3.18 -4.66 5.60
N GLY A 81 4.09 -4.75 4.63
CA GLY A 81 4.48 -6.00 3.98
C GLY A 81 5.14 -7.03 4.91
N LYS A 82 5.70 -6.62 6.04
CA LYS A 82 6.38 -7.48 7.03
C LYS A 82 5.48 -7.95 8.17
N VAL A 83 4.31 -7.35 8.34
CA VAL A 83 3.40 -7.67 9.45
C VAL A 83 2.24 -8.56 8.99
N SER A 84 1.87 -9.51 9.84
CA SER A 84 0.66 -10.31 9.71
C SER A 84 -0.45 -9.68 10.54
N LEU A 85 -1.61 -9.49 9.94
CA LEU A 85 -2.74 -8.83 10.59
C LEU A 85 -3.43 -9.75 11.62
N PRO A 86 -3.90 -9.20 12.75
CA PRO A 86 -4.60 -9.96 13.76
C PRO A 86 -5.94 -10.50 13.23
N ASP A 87 -6.30 -11.72 13.63
CA ASP A 87 -7.56 -12.38 13.30
C ASP A 87 -8.70 -11.85 14.19
N GLU A 88 -9.12 -10.62 13.91
CA GLU A 88 -10.17 -9.89 14.62
C GLU A 88 -11.25 -9.43 13.63
N GLU A 89 -12.50 -9.38 14.07
CA GLU A 89 -13.64 -8.93 13.23
C GLU A 89 -13.41 -7.49 12.72
N ASP A 90 -12.93 -6.62 13.60
CA ASP A 90 -12.61 -5.22 13.29
C ASP A 90 -11.55 -5.08 12.20
N THR A 91 -10.60 -6.03 12.09
CA THR A 91 -9.60 -6.03 11.02
C THR A 91 -10.25 -6.19 9.65
N MET A 92 -11.24 -7.07 9.50
CA MET A 92 -11.91 -7.24 8.21
C MET A 92 -12.79 -6.04 7.89
N ALA A 93 -13.51 -5.49 8.87
CA ALA A 93 -14.32 -4.30 8.69
C ALA A 93 -13.47 -3.11 8.22
N PHE A 94 -12.29 -2.93 8.83
CA PHE A 94 -11.31 -1.93 8.44
C PHE A 94 -10.85 -2.11 6.98
N LEU A 95 -10.41 -3.31 6.60
CA LEU A 95 -9.95 -3.59 5.24
C LEU A 95 -11.06 -3.40 4.21
N ALA A 96 -12.27 -3.88 4.48
CA ALA A 96 -13.42 -3.74 3.59
C ALA A 96 -13.79 -2.26 3.38
N TYR A 97 -13.76 -1.45 4.43
CA TYR A 97 -13.99 -0.01 4.31
C TYR A 97 -12.91 0.68 3.47
N ARG A 98 -11.64 0.35 3.69
CA ARG A 98 -10.53 0.90 2.89
C ARG A 98 -10.62 0.51 1.42
N LYS A 99 -11.05 -0.72 1.13
CA LYS A 99 -11.29 -1.20 -0.23
C LYS A 99 -12.40 -0.40 -0.92
N LEU A 100 -13.53 -0.20 -0.25
CA LEU A 100 -14.66 0.55 -0.79
C LEU A 100 -14.27 1.98 -1.19
N ILE A 101 -13.48 2.67 -0.36
CA ILE A 101 -12.98 4.02 -0.69
C ILE A 101 -12.13 3.96 -1.96
N LEU A 102 -11.15 3.05 -2.00
CA LEU A 102 -10.25 2.90 -3.14
C LEU A 102 -11.03 2.62 -4.44
N GLU A 103 -11.99 1.70 -4.41
CA GLU A 103 -12.84 1.37 -5.55
C GLU A 103 -13.64 2.58 -6.04
N SER A 104 -14.25 3.33 -5.12
CA SER A 104 -15.00 4.55 -5.44
C SER A 104 -14.12 5.60 -6.14
N ASP A 105 -12.89 5.80 -5.67
CA ASP A 105 -11.99 6.79 -6.24
C ASP A 105 -11.36 6.33 -7.55
N MET A 106 -11.15 5.03 -7.72
CA MET A 106 -10.75 4.43 -9.00
C MET A 106 -11.81 4.64 -10.10
N GLU A 107 -13.10 4.62 -9.75
CA GLU A 107 -14.20 4.88 -10.68
C GLU A 107 -14.34 6.35 -11.07
N SER A 108 -13.78 7.27 -10.28
CA SER A 108 -13.91 8.72 -10.49
C SER A 108 -13.15 9.25 -11.72
N ASN A 109 -12.20 8.47 -12.26
CA ASN A 109 -11.26 8.87 -13.33
C ASN A 109 -10.42 10.13 -13.02
N ASP A 110 -10.38 10.57 -11.77
CA ASP A 110 -9.52 11.65 -11.32
C ASP A 110 -8.23 11.06 -10.73
N VAL A 111 -7.12 11.26 -11.44
CA VAL A 111 -5.79 10.77 -11.07
C VAL A 111 -5.33 11.34 -9.72
N SER A 112 -5.67 12.60 -9.43
CA SER A 112 -5.29 13.25 -8.17
C SER A 112 -5.99 12.60 -6.98
N ASN A 113 -7.29 12.30 -7.13
CA ASN A 113 -8.05 11.60 -6.09
C ASN A 113 -7.49 10.20 -5.86
N LEU A 114 -7.18 9.46 -6.93
CA LEU A 114 -6.56 8.14 -6.79
C LEU A 114 -5.23 8.20 -6.01
N PHE A 115 -4.38 9.18 -6.29
CA PHE A 115 -3.12 9.37 -5.56
C PHE A 115 -3.33 9.67 -4.08
N ILE A 116 -4.31 10.52 -3.75
CA ILE A 116 -4.68 10.82 -2.37
C ILE A 116 -5.16 9.53 -1.67
N SER A 117 -6.07 8.78 -2.30
CA SER A 117 -6.68 7.60 -1.70
C SER A 117 -5.69 6.46 -1.50
N VAL A 118 -4.75 6.27 -2.43
CA VAL A 118 -3.64 5.32 -2.25
C VAL A 118 -2.71 5.79 -1.12
N SER A 119 -2.41 7.08 -1.05
CA SER A 119 -1.55 7.63 0.01
C SER A 119 -2.17 7.44 1.39
N GLU A 120 -3.46 7.75 1.52
CA GLU A 120 -4.24 7.55 2.74
C GLU A 120 -4.39 6.08 3.10
N LEU A 121 -4.62 5.21 2.13
CA LEU A 121 -4.69 3.76 2.33
C LEU A 121 -3.40 3.27 2.99
N LEU A 122 -2.25 3.54 2.37
CA LEU A 122 -0.96 3.07 2.88
C LEU A 122 -0.67 3.63 4.27
N LYS A 123 -0.91 4.93 4.48
CA LYS A 123 -0.73 5.55 5.79
C LYS A 123 -1.64 4.92 6.86
N THR A 124 -2.93 4.78 6.58
CA THR A 124 -3.91 4.28 7.57
C THR A 124 -3.65 2.81 7.89
N VAL A 125 -3.27 2.00 6.90
CA VAL A 125 -2.90 0.60 7.14
C VAL A 125 -1.62 0.52 7.98
N ASP A 126 -0.62 1.36 7.72
CA ASP A 126 0.59 1.43 8.54
C ASP A 126 0.27 1.82 9.99
N GLU A 127 -0.55 2.84 10.20
CA GLU A 127 -1.01 3.27 11.53
C GLU A 127 -1.79 2.17 12.24
N PHE A 128 -2.69 1.48 11.55
CA PHE A 128 -3.43 0.35 12.10
C PHE A 128 -2.48 -0.76 12.55
N VAL A 129 -1.53 -1.15 11.71
CA VAL A 129 -0.52 -2.16 12.01
C VAL A 129 0.31 -1.77 13.23
N ASN A 130 0.82 -0.54 13.29
CA ASN A 130 1.65 -0.06 14.39
C ASN A 130 0.86 0.02 15.71
N SER A 131 -0.39 0.50 15.69
CA SER A 131 -1.24 0.58 16.88
C SER A 131 -1.51 -0.79 17.51
N LYS A 132 -1.58 -1.84 16.69
CA LYS A 132 -1.80 -3.21 17.15
C LYS A 132 -0.52 -3.82 17.70
N GLU A 133 0.64 -3.52 17.12
CA GLU A 133 1.93 -3.92 17.71
C GLU A 133 2.13 -3.29 19.10
N GLU A 134 1.86 -2.00 19.28
CA GLU A 134 1.99 -1.31 20.58
C GLU A 134 1.07 -1.91 21.65
N SER A 135 -0.17 -2.24 21.31
CA SER A 135 -1.12 -2.88 22.24
C SER A 135 -0.64 -4.25 22.75
N LEU A 136 0.09 -5.01 21.94
CA LEU A 136 0.65 -6.31 22.33
C LEU A 136 1.83 -6.16 23.31
N TRP A 137 2.61 -5.08 23.20
CA TRP A 137 3.71 -4.76 24.12
C TRP A 137 3.22 -4.26 25.48
N GLU A 138 2.17 -3.44 25.52
CA GLU A 138 1.59 -2.97 26.78
C GLU A 138 0.96 -4.13 27.59
N HIS A 139 0.33 -5.09 26.93
CA HIS A 139 -0.25 -6.26 27.60
C HIS A 139 0.79 -7.29 28.07
N SER A 140 1.97 -7.35 27.43
CA SER A 140 3.06 -8.25 27.84
C SER A 140 3.96 -7.64 28.93
N SER A 141 3.99 -6.32 29.08
CA SER A 141 4.74 -5.61 30.13
C SER A 141 4.01 -5.54 31.49
N LEU A 142 2.75 -6.00 31.54
CA LEU A 142 1.91 -6.04 32.74
C LEU A 142 1.79 -7.45 33.36
N ARG A 143 2.62 -8.41 32.93
CA ARG A 143 2.76 -9.75 33.53
C ARG A 143 4.13 -9.94 34.15
#